data_AF-A0A0F4QVB4-F1
#
_entry.id   AF-A0A0F4QVB4-F1
#
_cell.length_a   1.000
_cell.length_b   1.000
_cell.length_c   1.000
_cell.angle_alpha   90.00
_cell.angle_beta   90.00
_cell.angle_gamma   90.00
#
_symmetry.space_group_name_H-M   'P 1'
#
loop_
_entity.id
_entity.type
_entity.pdbx_description
1 polymer ?
#
loop_
_entity_poly.entity_id
_entity_poly.type
_entity_poly.pdbx_seq_one_letter_code
_entity_poly.pdbx_strand_id
1 'polypeptide(L)'
;MITSSYKKLLYFGLLFSASLPAQIWFQIGLGNTELSCPDQIHIQGNTYQIKNECYGKEAYDFLLEKGLIALSKDSVEFRERNITQRSFLQEKSKTMTFRFKTLSSGEVQLEQGQRVFSFIPVDL
;
A
#
# COMPACT_ATOMS: atom_id res chain seq x y z
N MET A 1 -37.70 48.85 4.56
CA MET A 1 -37.21 47.46 4.42
C MET A 1 -36.87 47.25 2.95
N ILE A 2 -35.57 47.14 2.64
CA ILE A 2 -35.08 46.86 1.28
C ILE A 2 -34.42 45.48 1.32
N THR A 3 -34.74 44.71 0.29
CA THR A 3 -34.48 43.28 0.11
C THR A 3 -33.07 42.99 -0.39
N SER A 4 -32.61 41.77 -0.10
CA SER A 4 -31.78 40.89 -0.95
C SER A 4 -30.36 41.33 -1.34
N SER A 5 -29.35 40.56 -0.91
CA SER A 5 -28.69 39.57 -1.78
C SER A 5 -27.38 39.01 -1.21
N TYR A 6 -27.41 37.69 -1.00
CA TYR A 6 -26.36 36.68 -1.17
C TYR A 6 -24.88 37.10 -1.23
N LYS A 7 -24.09 36.60 -0.27
CA LYS A 7 -22.73 36.08 -0.52
C LYS A 7 -22.48 34.84 0.34
N LYS A 8 -23.03 33.69 -0.06
CA LYS A 8 -22.45 32.40 0.37
C LYS A 8 -21.22 32.19 -0.51
N LEU A 9 -20.03 32.55 0.01
CA LEU A 9 -18.77 32.08 -0.55
C LEU A 9 -18.76 30.55 -0.39
N LEU A 10 -19.09 29.85 -1.48
CA LEU A 10 -18.82 28.43 -1.61
C LEU A 10 -17.30 28.29 -1.74
N TYR A 11 -16.61 28.07 -0.63
CA TYR A 11 -15.25 27.53 -0.67
C TYR A 11 -15.36 26.08 -1.14
N PHE A 12 -15.34 25.88 -2.45
CA PHE A 12 -14.97 24.60 -3.05
C PHE A 12 -13.49 24.38 -2.73
N GLY A 13 -13.23 23.79 -1.56
CA GLY A 13 -11.91 23.24 -1.25
C GLY A 13 -11.63 22.14 -2.27
N LEU A 14 -10.71 22.41 -3.20
CA LEU A 14 -10.11 21.41 -4.06
C LEU A 14 -9.52 20.31 -3.18
N LEU A 15 -10.25 19.20 -3.03
CA LEU A 15 -9.71 17.97 -2.51
C LEU A 15 -8.78 17.41 -3.58
N PHE A 16 -7.51 17.82 -3.54
CA PHE A 16 -6.45 17.14 -4.28
C PHE A 16 -6.27 15.76 -3.67
N SER A 17 -7.10 14.80 -4.08
CA SER A 17 -6.80 13.38 -3.91
C SER A 17 -5.64 13.07 -4.86
N ALA A 18 -4.41 13.26 -4.39
CA ALA A 18 -3.23 12.83 -5.11
C ALA A 18 -3.34 11.30 -5.27
N SER A 19 -3.60 10.84 -6.50
CA SER A 19 -3.52 9.43 -6.83
C SER A 19 -2.05 9.02 -6.74
N LEU A 20 -1.76 7.99 -5.94
CA LEU A 20 -0.41 7.44 -5.90
C LEU A 20 -0.05 6.90 -7.29
N PRO A 21 1.21 7.08 -7.75
CA PRO A 21 1.68 6.50 -9.00
C PRO A 21 1.53 4.98 -8.97
N ALA A 22 1.36 4.38 -10.14
CA ALA A 22 1.34 2.93 -10.26
C ALA A 22 2.75 2.40 -9.98
N GLN A 23 2.88 1.45 -9.04
CA GLN A 23 4.16 0.88 -8.62
C GLN A 23 4.02 -0.59 -8.30
N ILE A 24 5.10 -1.34 -8.44
CA ILE A 24 5.24 -2.70 -7.88
C ILE A 24 6.38 -2.68 -6.88
N TRP A 25 6.13 -3.16 -5.67
CA TRP A 25 7.13 -3.33 -4.63
C TRP A 25 7.46 -4.81 -4.48
N PHE A 26 8.70 -5.18 -4.82
CA PHE A 26 9.18 -6.56 -4.74
C PHE A 26 9.81 -6.81 -3.38
N GLN A 27 9.30 -7.77 -2.61
CA GLN A 27 9.86 -8.08 -1.30
C GLN A 27 11.27 -8.67 -1.44
N ILE A 28 12.18 -8.19 -0.60
CA ILE A 28 13.55 -8.68 -0.49
C ILE A 28 13.81 -9.18 0.93
N GLY A 29 14.72 -10.15 1.07
CA GLY A 29 15.15 -10.61 2.38
C GLY A 29 16.13 -9.63 3.03
N LEU A 30 16.24 -9.72 4.35
CA LEU A 30 17.20 -8.92 5.11
C LEU A 30 18.62 -9.45 4.87
N GLY A 31 19.58 -8.54 4.65
CA GLY A 31 21.01 -8.86 4.62
C GLY A 31 21.42 -9.88 3.56
N ASN A 32 21.01 -9.69 2.29
CA ASN A 32 21.29 -10.59 1.16
C ASN A 32 20.69 -12.00 1.27
N THR A 33 19.72 -12.21 2.16
CA THR A 33 18.99 -13.48 2.20
C THR A 33 18.01 -13.51 1.03
N GLU A 34 18.13 -14.52 0.16
CA GLU A 34 17.16 -14.75 -0.90
C GLU A 34 15.85 -15.31 -0.28
N LEU A 35 14.71 -14.71 -0.62
CA LEU A 35 13.41 -15.24 -0.23
C LEU A 35 12.98 -16.25 -1.28
N SER A 36 12.68 -17.48 -0.86
CA SER A 36 12.26 -18.52 -1.81
C SER A 36 10.97 -18.14 -2.55
N CYS A 37 10.09 -17.37 -1.92
CA CYS A 37 8.78 -16.97 -2.45
C CYS A 37 8.40 -15.57 -1.94
N PRO A 38 8.96 -14.49 -2.51
CA PRO A 38 8.71 -13.13 -2.06
C PRO A 38 7.31 -12.64 -2.47
N ASP A 39 6.63 -11.95 -1.56
CA ASP A 39 5.40 -11.24 -1.91
C ASP A 39 5.71 -10.00 -2.76
N GLN A 40 4.76 -9.60 -3.58
CA GLN A 40 4.80 -8.36 -4.34
C GLN A 40 3.61 -7.49 -4.00
N ILE A 41 3.81 -6.20 -3.79
CA ILE A 41 2.73 -5.23 -3.58
C ILE A 41 2.54 -4.42 -4.87
N HIS A 42 1.42 -4.62 -5.53
CA HIS A 42 1.03 -3.88 -6.73
C HIS A 42 0.14 -2.72 -6.28
N ILE A 43 0.60 -1.49 -6.45
CA ILE A 43 -0.09 -0.26 -6.04
C ILE A 43 -0.59 0.44 -7.30
N GLN A 44 -1.86 0.83 -7.31
CA GLN A 44 -2.47 1.61 -8.38
C GLN A 44 -3.44 2.62 -7.79
N GLY A 45 -3.07 3.90 -7.80
CA GLY A 45 -3.84 4.94 -7.12
C GLY A 45 -3.96 4.63 -5.63
N ASN A 46 -5.17 4.69 -5.07
CA ASN A 46 -5.41 4.38 -3.66
C ASN A 46 -5.71 2.89 -3.39
N THR A 47 -5.40 2.00 -4.33
CA THR A 47 -5.64 0.57 -4.20
C THR A 47 -4.34 -0.21 -4.19
N TYR A 48 -4.36 -1.38 -3.56
CA TYR A 48 -3.25 -2.33 -3.64
C TYR A 48 -3.73 -3.76 -3.86
N GLN A 49 -2.82 -4.59 -4.38
CA GLN A 49 -2.93 -6.04 -4.42
C GLN A 49 -1.61 -6.64 -3.93
N ILE A 50 -1.67 -7.65 -3.07
CA ILE A 50 -0.52 -8.48 -2.71
C ILE A 50 -0.61 -9.77 -3.51
N LYS A 51 0.46 -10.06 -4.24
CA LYS A 51 0.58 -11.25 -5.07
C LYS A 51 1.81 -12.05 -4.69
N ASN A 52 1.76 -13.36 -4.89
CA ASN A 52 2.92 -14.22 -4.76
C ASN A 52 2.79 -15.37 -5.76
N GLU A 53 3.73 -15.42 -6.70
CA GLU A 53 3.68 -16.34 -7.83
C GLU A 53 4.00 -17.79 -7.44
N CYS A 54 4.58 -18.04 -6.27
CA CYS A 54 4.86 -19.40 -5.82
C CYS A 54 3.62 -20.18 -5.39
N TYR A 55 2.54 -19.51 -4.97
CA TYR A 55 1.40 -20.17 -4.34
C TYR A 55 0.31 -20.63 -5.34
N GLY A 56 0.54 -20.52 -6.65
CA GLY A 56 -0.47 -20.81 -7.67
C GLY A 56 0.02 -21.62 -8.87
N LYS A 57 -0.93 -22.24 -9.60
CA LYS A 57 -0.68 -22.78 -10.94
C LYS A 57 -1.22 -21.85 -12.03
N GLU A 58 -2.15 -20.96 -11.70
CA GLU A 58 -2.74 -19.96 -12.59
C GLU A 58 -2.66 -18.52 -12.02
N ALA A 59 -2.77 -17.50 -12.88
CA ALA A 59 -2.60 -16.09 -12.52
C ALA A 59 -3.53 -15.58 -11.40
N TYR A 60 -4.73 -16.16 -11.28
CA TYR A 60 -5.72 -15.80 -10.25
C TYR A 60 -5.36 -16.40 -8.88
N ASP A 61 -4.59 -17.49 -8.87
CA ASP A 61 -4.16 -18.18 -7.65
C ASP A 61 -3.07 -17.40 -6.92
N PHE A 62 -2.40 -16.47 -7.59
CA PHE A 62 -1.33 -15.65 -7.03
C PHE A 62 -1.84 -14.52 -6.15
N LEU A 63 -3.11 -14.12 -6.26
CA LEU A 63 -3.67 -13.02 -5.49
C LEU A 63 -3.91 -13.46 -4.04
N LEU A 64 -3.13 -12.91 -3.11
CA LEU A 64 -3.23 -13.22 -1.69
C LEU A 64 -4.17 -12.25 -0.95
N GLU A 65 -4.12 -10.97 -1.33
CA GLU A 65 -4.84 -9.91 -0.64
C GLU A 65 -5.06 -8.70 -1.54
N LYS A 66 -6.13 -7.94 -1.31
CA LYS A 66 -6.34 -6.62 -1.92
C LYS A 66 -7.09 -5.67 -0.99
N GLY A 67 -6.99 -4.37 -1.25
CA GLY A 67 -7.72 -3.37 -0.47
C GLY A 67 -7.35 -1.95 -0.88
N LEU A 68 -7.53 -1.02 0.06
CA LEU A 68 -7.13 0.37 -0.07
C LEU A 68 -5.78 0.61 0.59
N ILE A 69 -4.98 1.50 0.00
CA ILE A 69 -3.68 1.91 0.53
C ILE A 69 -3.63 3.42 0.68
N ALA A 70 -3.03 3.88 1.77
CA ALA A 70 -2.66 5.27 1.98
C ALA A 70 -1.19 5.34 2.39
N LEU A 71 -0.41 6.16 1.67
CA LEU A 71 0.97 6.45 2.01
C LEU A 71 1.06 7.87 2.56
N SER A 72 1.82 8.01 3.64
CA SER A 72 2.24 9.29 4.19
C SER A 72 3.77 9.33 4.27
N LYS A 73 4.33 10.39 4.85
CA LYS A 73 5.78 10.56 4.96
C LYS A 73 6.46 9.44 5.76
N ASP A 74 5.78 8.90 6.78
CA ASP A 74 6.37 7.98 7.77
C ASP A 74 5.49 6.77 8.08
N SER A 75 4.37 6.62 7.40
CA SER A 75 3.50 5.45 7.54
C SER A 75 2.85 5.03 6.23
N VAL A 76 2.58 3.72 6.14
CA VAL A 76 1.69 3.14 5.15
C VAL A 76 0.53 2.46 5.88
N GLU A 77 -0.67 2.66 5.38
CA GLU A 77 -1.89 2.08 5.91
C GLU A 77 -2.57 1.21 4.85
N PHE A 78 -2.81 -0.05 5.18
CA PHE A 78 -3.61 -0.99 4.41
C PHE A 78 -5.00 -1.09 5.04
N ARG A 79 -6.05 -0.77 4.29
CA ARG A 79 -7.44 -0.69 4.77
C ARG A 79 -8.37 -1.53 3.93
N GLU A 80 -9.54 -1.82 4.50
CA GLU A 80 -10.61 -2.58 3.86
C GLU A 80 -10.11 -3.92 3.30
N ARG A 81 -9.17 -4.53 4.03
CA ARG A 81 -8.40 -5.69 3.56
C ARG A 81 -9.34 -6.85 3.22
N ASN A 82 -9.26 -7.32 1.98
CA ASN A 82 -9.90 -8.54 1.50
C ASN A 82 -8.83 -9.60 1.28
N ILE A 83 -8.76 -10.54 2.22
CA ILE A 83 -7.70 -11.54 2.33
C ILE A 83 -8.24 -12.86 1.77
N THR A 84 -7.68 -13.30 0.64
CA THR A 84 -7.98 -14.61 0.04
C THR A 84 -7.03 -15.68 0.57
N GLN A 85 -5.77 -15.33 0.80
CA GLN A 85 -4.73 -16.19 1.35
C GLN A 85 -3.78 -15.39 2.27
N ARG A 86 -2.92 -16.08 3.04
CA ARG A 86 -2.01 -15.42 3.99
C ARG A 86 -0.85 -14.75 3.24
N SER A 87 -0.74 -13.42 3.37
CA SER A 87 0.39 -12.60 2.92
C SER A 87 1.40 -12.34 4.05
N PHE A 88 2.47 -11.58 3.77
CA PHE A 88 3.43 -11.07 4.77
C PHE A 88 2.77 -10.21 5.87
N LEU A 89 1.57 -9.68 5.62
CA LEU A 89 0.80 -8.95 6.61
C LEU A 89 0.28 -9.86 7.74
N GLN A 90 0.15 -11.18 7.48
CA GLN A 90 -0.08 -12.30 8.41
C GLN A 90 -1.34 -12.23 9.31
N GLU A 91 -1.90 -11.05 9.57
CA GLU A 91 -2.99 -10.79 10.50
C GLU A 91 -4.33 -10.59 9.76
N LYS A 92 -5.44 -11.00 10.38
CA LYS A 92 -6.79 -10.90 9.81
C LYS A 92 -7.47 -9.54 10.02
N SER A 93 -6.76 -8.55 10.57
CA SER A 93 -7.33 -7.22 10.79
C SER A 93 -7.79 -6.57 9.49
N LYS A 94 -8.90 -5.83 9.50
CA LYS A 94 -9.37 -5.06 8.34
C LYS A 94 -8.50 -3.84 8.03
N THR A 95 -7.70 -3.40 9.00
CA THR A 95 -6.75 -2.29 8.86
C THR A 95 -5.42 -2.65 9.49
N MET A 96 -4.33 -2.34 8.81
CA MET A 96 -2.97 -2.44 9.35
C MET A 96 -2.15 -1.22 8.97
N THR A 97 -1.42 -0.69 9.95
CA THR A 97 -0.53 0.44 9.76
C THR A 97 0.90 0.00 10.07
N PHE A 98 1.82 0.41 9.20
CA PHE A 98 3.25 0.20 9.34
C PHE A 98 3.94 1.55 9.36
N ARG A 99 5.03 1.64 10.10
CA ARG A 99 5.99 2.73 9.88
C ARG A 99 6.65 2.50 8.53
N PHE A 100 6.75 3.55 7.75
CA PHE A 100 7.31 3.56 6.40
C PHE A 100 8.63 4.32 6.41
N LYS A 101 9.66 3.75 5.80
CA LYS A 101 10.95 4.40 5.58
C LYS A 101 11.45 4.10 4.18
N THR A 102 11.99 5.12 3.50
CA THR A 102 12.77 4.95 2.29
C THR A 102 14.25 5.06 2.66
N LEU A 103 15.04 4.05 2.30
CA LEU A 103 16.49 4.05 2.51
C LEU A 103 17.20 4.79 1.38
N SER A 104 18.44 5.19 1.61
CA SER A 104 19.26 5.85 0.59
C SER A 104 19.56 4.96 -0.63
N SER A 105 19.43 3.64 -0.49
CA SER A 105 19.55 2.67 -1.59
C SER A 105 18.32 2.64 -2.51
N GLY A 106 17.23 3.33 -2.15
CA GLY A 106 15.93 3.25 -2.84
C GLY A 106 15.01 2.17 -2.30
N GLU A 107 15.48 1.32 -1.39
CA GLU A 107 14.65 0.33 -0.69
C GLU A 107 13.59 1.01 0.18
N VAL A 108 12.45 0.34 0.31
CA VAL A 108 11.37 0.71 1.21
C VAL A 108 11.28 -0.31 2.33
N GLN A 109 11.15 0.18 3.57
CA GLN A 109 10.94 -0.64 4.75
C GLN A 109 9.58 -0.37 5.40
N LEU A 110 8.87 -1.46 5.69
CA LEU A 110 7.64 -1.47 6.46
C LEU A 110 7.91 -2.10 7.82
N GLU A 111 7.72 -1.34 8.89
CA GLU A 111 8.00 -1.78 10.26
C GLU A 111 6.72 -1.82 11.10
N GLN A 112 6.52 -2.93 11.82
CA GLN A 112 5.46 -3.06 12.81
C GLN A 112 5.96 -3.87 14.02
N GLY A 113 6.16 -3.18 15.14
CA GLY A 113 6.80 -3.78 16.31
C GLY A 113 8.22 -4.25 15.98
N GLN A 114 8.48 -5.54 16.13
CA GLN A 114 9.77 -6.17 15.80
C GLN A 114 9.84 -6.70 14.35
N ARG A 115 8.75 -6.65 13.59
CA ARG A 115 8.70 -7.16 12.21
C ARG A 115 9.14 -6.05 11.26
N VAL A 116 10.09 -6.36 10.38
CA VAL A 116 10.58 -5.48 9.32
C VAL A 116 10.49 -6.21 8.00
N PHE A 117 9.82 -5.59 7.03
CA PHE A 117 9.70 -6.09 5.66
C PHE A 117 10.35 -5.08 4.73
N SER A 118 11.25 -5.54 3.86
CA SER A 118 11.98 -4.68 2.92
C SER A 118 11.54 -4.95 1.49
N PHE A 119 11.49 -3.90 0.68
CA PHE A 119 11.00 -3.96 -0.69
C PHE A 119 11.84 -3.08 -1.63
N ILE A 120 11.90 -3.46 -2.90
CA ILE A 120 12.40 -2.60 -3.98
C ILE A 120 11.18 -2.10 -4.77
N PRO A 121 10.90 -0.78 -4.76
CA PRO A 121 9.84 -0.20 -5.57
C PRO A 121 10.28 -0.04 -7.04
N VAL A 122 9.37 -0.33 -7.97
CA VAL A 122 9.52 -0.13 -9.42
C VAL A 122 8.30 0.62 -9.92
N ASP A 123 8.51 1.78 -10.53
CA ASP A 123 7.44 2.57 -11.17
C ASP A 123 6.96 1.88 -12.47
N LEU A 124 5.65 1.97 -12.75
CA LEU A 124 5.00 1.41 -13.95
C LEU A 124 4.62 2.47 -14.98
#